data_AF-A0A3D2JKT7-F1
#
_entry.id   AF-A0A3D2JKT7-F1
#
_cell.length_a   1.000
_cell.length_b   1.000
_cell.length_c   1.000
_cell.angle_alpha   90.00
_cell.angle_beta   90.00
_cell.angle_gamma   90.00
#
_symmetry.space_group_name_H-M   'P 1'
#
loop_
_entity.id
_entity.type
_entity.pdbx_description
1 polymer ?
#
loop_
_entity_poly.entity_id
_entity_poly.type
_entity_poly.pdbx_seq_one_letter_code
_entity_poly.pdbx_strand_id
1 'polypeptide(L)' 'MTGIKQAFWAGIGAMIVAVGVFRIMGSNSMTFSLARTTALTAGFGALIVVIVMFGPLGIF' A
#
# COMPACT_ATOMS: atom_id res chain seq x y z
N MET A 1 12.03 -17.12 -10.89
CA MET A 1 10.84 -17.27 -10.03
C MET A 1 10.65 -16.14 -9.00
N THR A 2 11.57 -15.17 -8.90
CA THR A 2 11.54 -14.08 -7.91
C THR A 2 10.47 -13.01 -8.18
N GLY A 3 10.22 -12.66 -9.45
CA GLY A 3 9.29 -11.57 -9.81
C GLY A 3 7.82 -11.82 -9.47
N ILE A 4 7.32 -13.05 -9.64
CA ILE A 4 5.91 -13.39 -9.29
C ILE A 4 5.71 -13.35 -7.76
N LYS A 5 6.68 -13.83 -6.99
CA LYS A 5 6.64 -13.80 -5.52
C LYS A 5 6.67 -12.34 -5.03
N GLN A 6 7.53 -11.51 -5.60
CA GLN A 6 7.58 -10.07 -5.29
C GLN A 6 6.26 -9.37 -5.64
N ALA A 7 5.69 -9.63 -6.82
CA ALA A 7 4.40 -9.04 -7.22
C ALA A 7 3.26 -9.43 -6.26
N PHE A 8 3.26 -10.69 -5.78
CA PHE A 8 2.28 -11.19 -4.83
C PHE A 8 2.38 -10.47 -3.47
N TRP A 9 3.59 -10.34 -2.91
CA TRP A 9 3.80 -9.63 -1.64
C TRP A 9 3.53 -8.13 -1.75
N ALA A 10 3.89 -7.50 -2.87
CA ALA A 10 3.57 -6.10 -3.13
C ALA A 10 2.05 -5.89 -3.21
N GLY A 11 1.31 -6.80 -3.86
CA GLY A 11 -0.15 -6.77 -3.93
C GLY A 11 -0.83 -6.89 -2.56
N ILE A 12 -0.39 -7.84 -1.73
CA ILE A 12 -0.92 -8.00 -0.35
C ILE A 12 -0.64 -6.75 0.48
N GLY A 13 0.58 -6.22 0.44
CA GLY A 13 0.94 -5.02 1.18
C GLY A 13 0.11 -3.81 0.76
N ALA A 14 -0.06 -3.61 -0.54
CA ALA A 14 -0.89 -2.52 -1.08
C ALA A 14 -2.35 -2.64 -0.63
N MET A 15 -2.91 -3.86 -0.60
CA MET A 15 -4.28 -4.09 -0.18
C MET A 15 -4.49 -3.79 1.31
N ILE A 16 -3.56 -4.23 2.18
CA ILE A 16 -3.62 -3.94 3.62
C ILE A 16 -3.56 -2.43 3.89
N VAL A 17 -2.68 -1.71 3.19
CA VAL A 17 -2.58 -0.25 3.30
C VAL A 17 -3.86 0.42 2.85
N ALA A 18 -4.41 0.04 1.70
CA ALA A 18 -5.67 0.62 1.22
C ALA A 18 -6.79 0.40 2.24
N VAL A 19 -6.94 -0.82 2.77
CA VAL A 19 -7.92 -1.14 3.81
C VAL A 19 -7.69 -0.33 5.07
N GLY A 20 -6.45 -0.18 5.53
CA GLY A 20 -6.10 0.62 6.71
C GLY A 20 -6.44 2.09 6.54
N VAL A 21 -6.10 2.68 5.39
CA VAL A 21 -6.41 4.07 5.07
C VAL A 21 -7.93 4.29 5.00
N PHE A 22 -8.68 3.39 4.34
CA PHE A 22 -10.14 3.46 4.30
C PHE A 22 -10.80 3.24 5.67
N ARG A 23 -10.19 2.45 6.56
CA ARG A 23 -10.71 2.23 7.92
C ARG A 23 -10.52 3.44 8.82
N ILE A 24 -9.42 4.17 8.67
CA ILE A 24 -9.10 5.36 9.49
C ILE A 24 -9.74 6.63 8.90
N MET A 25 -9.76 6.74 7.57
CA MET A 25 -10.29 7.87 6.82
C MET A 25 -11.44 7.42 5.91
N GLY A 26 -12.40 6.70 6.47
CA GLY A 26 -13.58 6.25 5.72
C GLY A 26 -14.45 7.43 5.28
N SER A 27 -15.20 7.24 4.20
CA SER A 27 -16.08 8.27 3.60
C SER A 27 -17.17 8.80 4.54
N ASN A 28 -17.40 8.13 5.68
CA ASN A 28 -18.35 8.55 6.72
C ASN A 28 -17.71 9.40 7.84
N SER A 29 -16.42 9.75 7.74
CA SER A 29 -15.75 10.62 8.70
C SER A 29 -15.89 12.10 8.33
N MET A 30 -16.13 12.98 9.31
CA MET A 30 -16.12 14.44 9.09
C MET A 30 -14.74 14.99 8.68
N THR A 31 -13.68 14.21 8.85
CA THR A 31 -12.31 14.54 8.39
C THR A 31 -11.95 13.91 7.05
N PHE A 32 -12.91 13.25 6.37
CA PHE A 32 -12.67 12.62 5.09
C PHE A 32 -12.28 13.65 4.03
N SER A 33 -11.13 13.43 3.40
CA SER A 33 -10.69 14.20 2.25
C SER A 33 -10.16 13.22 1.22
N LEU A 34 -10.87 13.10 0.09
CA LEU A 34 -10.48 12.21 -1.00
C LEU A 34 -9.01 12.43 -1.40
N ALA A 35 -8.59 13.69 -1.54
CA ALA A 35 -7.22 14.04 -1.89
C ALA A 35 -6.18 13.52 -0.88
N ARG A 36 -6.44 13.66 0.44
CA ARG A 36 -5.53 13.15 1.48
C ARG A 36 -5.50 11.62 1.52
N THR A 37 -6.67 11.00 1.45
CA THR A 37 -6.82 9.54 1.45
C THR A 37 -6.11 8.93 0.24
N THR A 38 -6.27 9.50 -0.96
CA THR A 38 -5.59 9.07 -2.18
C THR A 38 -4.08 9.29 -2.08
N ALA A 39 -3.62 10.46 -1.63
CA ALA A 39 -2.19 10.75 -1.48
C ALA A 39 -1.49 9.80 -0.50
N LEU A 40 -2.13 9.52 0.64
CA LEU A 40 -1.61 8.55 1.62
C LEU A 40 -1.58 7.13 1.04
N THR A 41 -2.67 6.68 0.43
CA THR A 41 -2.74 5.34 -0.17
C THR A 41 -1.71 5.16 -1.26
N ALA A 42 -1.56 6.14 -2.16
CA ALA A 42 -0.57 6.11 -3.23
C ALA A 42 0.86 6.16 -2.69
N GLY A 43 1.15 7.03 -1.70
CA GLY A 43 2.47 7.15 -1.09
C GLY A 43 2.90 5.88 -0.37
N PHE A 44 2.03 5.28 0.44
CA PHE A 44 2.32 4.00 1.09
C PHE A 44 2.41 2.85 0.08
N GLY A 45 1.58 2.85 -0.95
CA GLY A 45 1.67 1.87 -2.05
C GLY A 45 3.03 1.93 -2.75
N ALA A 46 3.51 3.13 -3.07
CA ALA A 46 4.83 3.33 -3.66
C ALA A 46 5.97 2.86 -2.73
N LEU A 47 5.87 3.17 -1.43
CA LEU A 47 6.83 2.70 -0.42
C LEU A 47 6.89 1.17 -0.35
N ILE A 48 5.74 0.51 -0.36
CA ILE A 48 5.66 -0.97 -0.34
C ILE A 48 6.27 -1.57 -1.60
N VAL A 49 5.97 -1.01 -2.77
CA VAL A 49 6.60 -1.44 -4.03
C VAL A 49 8.12 -1.33 -3.93
N VAL A 50 8.64 -0.23 -3.41
CA VAL A 50 10.09 -0.05 -3.21
C VAL A 50 10.67 -1.09 -2.26
N ILE A 51 10.03 -1.32 -1.11
CA ILE A 51 10.48 -2.31 -0.10
C ILE A 51 10.44 -3.73 -0.66
N VAL A 52 9.44 -4.08 -1.47
CA VAL A 52 9.29 -5.43 -1.99
C VAL A 52 10.20 -5.68 -3.19
N MET A 53 10.38 -4.70 -4.07
CA MET A 53 11.26 -4.84 -5.24
C MET A 53 12.74 -4.67 -4.91
N PHE A 54 13.09 -3.77 -4.01
CA PHE A 54 14.48 -3.39 -3.72
C PHE A 54 14.91 -3.65 -2.27
N GLY A 55 13.98 -3.99 -1.37
CA GLY A 55 14.26 -4.31 0.02
C GLY A 55 14.44 -5.82 0.27
N PRO A 56 14.63 -6.23 1.53
CA PRO A 56 15.02 -7.59 1.90
C PRO A 56 14.02 -8.67 1.45
N LEU A 57 12.74 -8.32 1.29
CA LEU A 57 11.71 -9.23 0.76
C LEU A 57 11.91 -9.59 -0.71
N GLY A 58 12.63 -8.75 -1.48
CA GLY A 58 12.97 -9.04 -2.87
C GLY A 58 14.15 -10.01 -3.01
N ILE A 59 14.94 -10.18 -1.95
CA ILE A 59 16.14 -11.02 -1.92
C ILE A 59 15.80 -12.49 -1.59
N PHE A 60 14.67 -12.73 -0.90
CA PHE A 60 14.18 -14.07 -0.52
C PHE A 60 13.08 -14.59 -1.44
#